data_AF-A0A350QPV8-F1
#
_entry.id   AF-A0A350QPV8-F1
#
_cell.length_a   1.000
_cell.length_b   1.000
_cell.length_c   1.000
_cell.angle_alpha   90.00
_cell.angle_beta   90.00
_cell.angle_gamma   90.00
#
_symmetry.space_group_name_H-M   'P 1'
#
loop_
_entity.id
_entity.type
_entity.pdbx_description
1 polymer ?
#
loop_
_entity_poly.entity_id
_entity_poly.type
_entity_poly.pdbx_seq_one_letter_code
_entity_poly.pdbx_strand_id
1 'polypeptide(L)'
;MSDHTPESNHLVNDNLSSLQTHVLSEESKHPGASGDFSWIISAISLAGKTIANKVRRARLDDVLGAIGSENVQGEMQQKLDVIANEILLKCLGGRESIAVLASEEDEEPLILRSGSDGGKYCVLFDPLDGSSNLDVAVGVGTIFTVLRNDSEIGNAERTVCQKGLQQVAA
;
A
#
# COMPACT_ATOMS: atom_id res chain seq x y z
N MET A 1 -37.77 -46.58 17.38
CA MET A 1 -37.88 -45.26 16.72
C MET A 1 -36.51 -44.64 16.75
N SER A 2 -35.72 -44.85 15.68
CA SER A 2 -34.41 -44.22 15.52
C SER A 2 -34.62 -42.79 15.09
N ASP A 3 -34.24 -41.86 15.96
CA ASP A 3 -34.19 -40.43 15.71
C ASP A 3 -33.16 -40.15 14.62
N HIS A 4 -33.61 -39.59 13.51
CA HIS A 4 -32.79 -39.26 12.34
C HIS A 4 -32.65 -37.75 12.30
N THR A 5 -31.69 -37.23 13.08
CA THR A 5 -31.24 -35.85 12.92
C THR A 5 -30.52 -35.74 11.58
N PRO A 6 -30.93 -34.83 10.67
CA PRO A 6 -30.27 -34.67 9.39
C PRO A 6 -28.86 -34.09 9.63
N GLU A 7 -27.84 -34.83 9.20
CA GLU A 7 -26.47 -34.32 9.17
C GLU A 7 -26.43 -33.09 8.25
N SER A 8 -26.02 -31.93 8.81
CA SER A 8 -25.87 -30.67 8.08
C SER A 8 -24.70 -30.78 7.10
N ASN A 9 -25.01 -31.13 5.86
CA ASN A 9 -24.03 -31.35 4.80
C ASN A 9 -23.56 -30.00 4.19
N HIS A 10 -22.81 -29.20 4.96
CA HIS A 10 -22.22 -27.97 4.45
C HIS A 10 -20.95 -28.28 3.66
N LEU A 11 -20.96 -27.95 2.36
CA LEU A 11 -19.86 -28.18 1.42
C LEU A 11 -18.68 -27.20 1.61
N VAL A 12 -18.86 -26.13 2.39
CA VAL A 12 -17.83 -25.13 2.69
C VAL A 12 -17.84 -24.90 4.19
N ASN A 13 -16.74 -25.28 4.84
CA ASN A 13 -16.51 -25.10 6.28
C ASN A 13 -15.36 -24.11 6.56
N ASP A 14 -14.92 -23.36 5.53
CA ASP A 14 -13.83 -22.41 5.65
C ASP A 14 -14.26 -21.16 6.39
N ASN A 15 -13.42 -20.69 7.32
CA ASN A 15 -13.56 -19.38 7.93
C ASN A 15 -13.10 -18.31 6.93
N LEU A 16 -13.98 -17.92 6.02
CA LEU A 16 -13.74 -16.86 5.03
C LEU A 16 -13.71 -15.49 5.70
N SER A 17 -12.52 -15.02 6.08
CA SER A 17 -12.29 -13.67 6.59
C SER A 17 -11.60 -12.82 5.53
N SER A 18 -12.15 -11.64 5.25
CA SER A 18 -11.49 -10.66 4.39
C SER A 18 -10.39 -9.92 5.15
N LEU A 19 -9.41 -9.34 4.43
CA LEU A 19 -8.43 -8.44 5.04
C LEU A 19 -9.10 -7.31 5.81
N GLN A 20 -10.19 -6.72 5.27
CA GLN A 20 -10.92 -5.65 5.95
C GLN A 20 -11.56 -6.13 7.26
N THR A 21 -12.14 -7.33 7.26
CA THR A 21 -12.69 -7.95 8.48
C THR A 21 -11.60 -8.17 9.53
N HIS A 22 -10.44 -8.67 9.11
CA HIS A 22 -9.30 -8.85 10.01
C HIS A 22 -8.82 -7.51 10.60
N VAL A 23 -8.62 -6.49 9.76
CA VAL A 23 -8.18 -5.15 10.18
C VAL A 23 -9.14 -4.52 11.18
N LEU A 24 -10.46 -4.55 10.91
CA LEU A 24 -11.47 -4.01 11.82
C LEU A 24 -11.55 -4.80 13.14
N SER A 25 -11.37 -6.12 13.07
CA SER A 25 -11.27 -6.97 14.26
C SER A 25 -10.07 -6.57 15.12
N GLU A 26 -8.89 -6.36 14.53
CA GLU A 26 -7.71 -5.88 15.28
C GLU A 26 -7.93 -4.47 15.85
N GLU A 27 -8.50 -3.55 15.08
CA GLU A 27 -8.84 -2.20 15.57
C GLU A 27 -9.72 -2.24 16.84
N SER A 28 -10.73 -3.11 16.86
CA SER A 28 -11.66 -3.24 18.00
C SER A 28 -10.98 -3.66 19.30
N LYS A 29 -9.80 -4.30 19.23
CA LYS A 29 -9.01 -4.70 20.39
C LYS A 29 -8.19 -3.55 21.00
N HIS A 30 -8.16 -2.40 20.33
CA HIS A 30 -7.39 -1.23 20.73
C HIS A 30 -8.31 -0.02 21.00
N PRO A 31 -8.76 0.21 22.25
CA PRO A 31 -9.72 1.27 22.58
C PRO A 31 -9.27 2.71 22.22
N GLY A 32 -7.96 2.93 22.02
CA GLY A 32 -7.40 4.22 21.60
C GLY A 32 -7.18 4.35 20.09
N ALA A 33 -7.55 3.35 19.29
CA ALA A 33 -7.40 3.41 17.84
C ALA A 33 -8.44 4.37 17.23
N SER A 34 -7.99 5.31 16.41
CA SER A 34 -8.85 6.25 15.69
C SER A 34 -9.34 5.73 14.33
N GLY A 35 -8.98 4.50 13.95
CA GLY A 35 -9.23 3.93 12.61
C GLY A 35 -8.31 4.44 11.50
N ASP A 36 -7.45 5.43 11.78
CA ASP A 36 -6.55 6.00 10.76
C ASP A 36 -5.57 4.97 10.18
N PHE A 37 -5.01 4.10 11.03
CA PHE A 37 -4.12 3.04 10.57
C PHE A 37 -4.87 1.99 9.74
N SER A 38 -6.05 1.57 10.20
CA SER A 38 -6.92 0.63 9.49
C SER A 38 -7.29 1.12 8.10
N TRP A 39 -7.51 2.43 7.97
CA TRP A 39 -7.75 3.06 6.68
C TRP A 39 -6.52 2.99 5.78
N ILE A 40 -5.31 3.26 6.30
CA ILE A 40 -4.05 3.14 5.52
C ILE A 40 -3.93 1.72 4.95
N ILE A 41 -4.13 0.68 5.77
CA ILE A 41 -4.08 -0.71 5.32
C ILE A 41 -5.17 -1.00 4.27
N SER A 42 -6.37 -0.45 4.46
CA SER A 42 -7.47 -0.59 3.49
C SER A 42 -7.15 0.09 2.15
N ALA A 43 -6.51 1.26 2.18
CA ALA A 43 -6.07 1.99 0.99
C ALA A 43 -4.97 1.23 0.23
N ILE A 44 -3.99 0.68 0.94
CA ILE A 44 -2.94 -0.18 0.35
C ILE A 44 -3.57 -1.44 -0.26
N SER A 45 -4.56 -2.05 0.40
CA SER A 45 -5.28 -3.20 -0.16
C SER A 45 -6.00 -2.87 -1.47
N LEU A 46 -6.65 -1.70 -1.54
CA LEU A 46 -7.31 -1.24 -2.75
C LEU A 46 -6.30 -0.96 -3.87
N ALA A 47 -5.20 -0.29 -3.53
CA ALA A 47 -4.11 -0.02 -4.46
C ALA A 47 -3.54 -1.32 -5.03
N GLY A 48 -3.18 -2.28 -4.18
CA GLY A 48 -2.64 -3.58 -4.59
C GLY A 48 -3.59 -4.36 -5.51
N LYS A 49 -4.90 -4.38 -5.22
CA LYS A 49 -5.90 -5.00 -6.13
C LYS A 49 -5.95 -4.31 -7.49
N THR A 50 -5.82 -2.98 -7.49
CA THR A 50 -5.89 -2.15 -8.71
C THR A 50 -4.63 -2.33 -9.55
N ILE A 51 -3.45 -2.30 -8.93
CA ILE A 51 -2.15 -2.57 -9.56
C ILE A 51 -2.14 -4.00 -10.13
N ALA A 52 -2.55 -5.00 -9.36
CA ALA A 52 -2.64 -6.39 -9.83
C ALA A 52 -3.59 -6.55 -11.02
N ASN A 53 -4.65 -5.73 -11.13
CA ASN A 53 -5.49 -5.71 -12.31
C ASN A 53 -4.79 -5.07 -13.52
N LYS A 54 -4.03 -3.99 -13.33
CA LYS A 54 -3.23 -3.35 -14.38
C LYS A 54 -2.13 -4.26 -14.91
N VAL A 55 -1.36 -4.90 -14.02
CA VAL A 55 -0.32 -5.87 -14.37
C VAL A 55 -0.90 -7.03 -15.20
N ARG A 56 -2.02 -7.62 -14.79
CA ARG A 56 -2.67 -8.73 -15.54
C ARG A 56 -3.15 -8.33 -16.93
N ARG A 57 -3.38 -7.04 -17.17
CA ARG A 57 -3.90 -6.50 -18.43
C ARG A 57 -2.88 -5.70 -19.23
N ALA A 58 -1.63 -5.66 -18.79
CA ALA A 58 -0.62 -4.74 -19.32
C ALA A 58 -0.47 -4.79 -20.85
N ARG A 59 -0.48 -6.02 -21.41
CA ARG A 59 -0.41 -6.27 -22.87
C ARG A 59 -1.68 -5.84 -23.61
N LEU A 60 -2.84 -5.95 -22.98
CA LEU A 60 -4.12 -5.58 -23.59
C LEU A 60 -4.34 -4.08 -23.59
N ASP A 61 -3.84 -3.40 -22.56
CA ASP A 61 -3.99 -1.96 -22.37
C ASP A 61 -2.81 -1.16 -23.00
N ASP A 62 -1.86 -1.84 -23.67
CA ASP A 62 -0.64 -1.27 -24.31
C ASP A 62 0.23 -0.41 -23.37
N VAL A 63 0.33 -0.86 -22.12
CA VAL A 63 1.12 -0.20 -21.07
C VAL A 63 2.40 -0.96 -20.72
N LEU A 64 2.87 -1.84 -21.61
CA LEU A 64 4.22 -2.40 -21.52
C LEU A 64 5.23 -1.46 -22.21
N GLY A 65 6.46 -1.49 -21.71
CA GLY A 65 7.57 -0.71 -22.22
C GLY A 65 7.72 0.66 -21.57
N ALA A 66 8.81 1.30 -21.96
CA ALA A 66 9.28 2.54 -21.36
C ALA A 66 8.40 3.75 -21.68
N ILE A 67 8.35 4.71 -20.75
CA ILE A 67 7.81 6.05 -20.97
C ILE A 67 8.80 6.96 -21.73
N GLY A 68 10.06 6.53 -21.85
CA GLY A 68 11.13 7.31 -22.49
C GLY A 68 11.77 8.35 -21.57
N SER A 69 11.42 8.35 -20.28
CA SER A 69 12.13 9.04 -19.20
C SER A 69 13.07 8.08 -18.48
N GLU A 70 14.23 8.58 -18.08
CA GLU A 70 15.06 7.94 -17.04
C GLU A 70 14.51 8.36 -15.67
N ASN A 71 14.40 7.40 -14.75
CA ASN A 71 14.02 7.68 -13.37
C ASN A 71 15.23 8.24 -12.57
N VAL A 72 14.98 8.56 -11.30
CA VAL A 72 15.96 9.17 -10.37
C VAL A 72 17.17 8.30 -10.09
N GLN A 73 17.08 7.01 -10.47
CA GLN A 73 18.12 6.00 -10.31
C GLN A 73 18.87 5.73 -11.63
N GLY A 74 18.53 6.43 -12.72
CA GLY A 74 19.13 6.27 -14.04
C GLY A 74 18.63 5.04 -14.80
N GLU A 75 17.51 4.46 -14.38
CA GLU A 75 16.85 3.35 -15.06
C GLU A 75 15.74 3.83 -15.98
N MET A 76 15.44 3.05 -17.02
CA MET A 76 14.39 3.37 -17.96
C MET A 76 13.02 3.06 -17.33
N GLN A 77 12.28 4.12 -16.99
CA GLN A 77 11.01 4.00 -16.27
C GLN A 77 9.94 3.33 -17.13
N GLN A 78 9.28 2.30 -16.60
CA GLN A 78 8.19 1.62 -17.30
C GLN A 78 6.88 2.39 -17.14
N LYS A 79 5.99 2.31 -18.14
CA LYS A 79 4.63 2.89 -18.02
C LYS A 79 3.88 2.38 -16.80
N LEU A 80 4.06 1.10 -16.46
CA LEU A 80 3.37 0.48 -15.34
C LEU A 80 3.86 0.99 -13.98
N ASP A 81 5.12 1.40 -13.89
CA ASP A 81 5.70 1.98 -12.68
C ASP A 81 4.99 3.29 -12.33
N VAL A 82 4.89 4.19 -13.32
CA VAL A 82 4.14 5.45 -13.20
C VAL A 82 2.67 5.20 -12.84
N ILE A 83 2.03 4.23 -13.48
CA ILE A 83 0.63 3.86 -13.18
C ILE A 83 0.50 3.37 -11.73
N ALA A 84 1.42 2.52 -11.26
CA ALA A 84 1.39 1.99 -9.91
C ALA A 84 1.63 3.11 -8.87
N ASN A 85 2.59 4.00 -9.12
CA ASN A 85 2.85 5.17 -8.29
C ASN A 85 1.60 6.05 -8.17
N GLU A 86 0.98 6.41 -9.30
CA GLU A 86 -0.25 7.22 -9.32
C GLU A 86 -1.39 6.57 -8.53
N ILE A 87 -1.56 5.26 -8.63
CA ILE A 87 -2.61 4.52 -7.91
C ILE A 87 -2.39 4.65 -6.40
N LEU A 88 -1.17 4.44 -5.92
CA LEU A 88 -0.83 4.54 -4.49
C LEU A 88 -1.00 5.96 -3.98
N LEU A 89 -0.47 6.96 -4.70
CA LEU A 89 -0.63 8.37 -4.36
C LEU A 89 -2.10 8.79 -4.30
N LYS A 90 -2.94 8.35 -5.25
CA LYS A 90 -4.39 8.63 -5.24
C LYS A 90 -5.11 7.92 -4.09
N CYS A 91 -4.72 6.69 -3.78
CA CYS A 91 -5.33 5.94 -2.68
C CYS A 91 -4.97 6.51 -1.31
N LEU A 92 -3.75 7.06 -1.14
CA LEU A 92 -3.23 7.51 0.15
C LEU A 92 -3.32 9.03 0.38
N GLY A 93 -3.12 9.84 -0.67
CA GLY A 93 -2.87 11.29 -0.55
C GLY A 93 -4.02 12.15 -0.01
N GLY A 94 -5.25 11.62 0.03
CA GLY A 94 -6.43 12.37 0.47
C GLY A 94 -6.66 12.44 1.99
N ARG A 95 -5.84 11.77 2.80
CA ARG A 95 -6.17 11.54 4.22
C ARG A 95 -5.40 12.43 5.19
N GLU A 96 -6.12 12.99 6.16
CA GLU A 96 -5.56 13.85 7.23
C GLU A 96 -4.54 13.18 8.14
N SER A 97 -4.60 11.85 8.25
CA SER A 97 -3.71 11.07 9.07
C SER A 97 -2.34 10.82 8.46
N ILE A 98 -2.09 11.18 7.20
CA ILE A 98 -0.80 11.00 6.54
C ILE A 98 -0.08 12.34 6.46
N ALA A 99 1.17 12.37 6.95
CA ALA A 99 2.04 13.53 6.87
C ALA A 99 2.89 13.50 5.59
N VAL A 100 3.47 12.34 5.28
CA VAL A 100 4.43 12.20 4.19
C VAL A 100 4.17 10.91 3.42
N LEU A 101 4.24 10.99 2.09
CA LEU A 101 4.34 9.85 1.19
C LEU A 101 5.71 9.88 0.53
N ALA A 102 6.41 8.75 0.46
CA ALA A 102 7.63 8.63 -0.34
C ALA A 102 7.53 7.42 -1.26
N SER A 103 7.80 7.64 -2.54
CA SER A 103 7.81 6.61 -3.56
C SER A 103 9.23 6.37 -4.03
N GLU A 104 9.54 5.15 -4.42
CA GLU A 104 10.78 4.83 -5.15
C GLU A 104 10.86 5.60 -6.50
N GLU A 105 9.71 5.95 -7.07
CA GLU A 105 9.56 6.59 -8.39
C GLU A 105 9.66 8.13 -8.38
N ASP A 106 9.71 8.76 -7.20
CA ASP A 106 9.71 10.22 -7.04
C ASP A 106 11.05 10.71 -6.45
N GLU A 107 11.61 11.81 -6.96
CA GLU A 107 12.89 12.37 -6.46
C GLU A 107 12.79 12.83 -5.00
N GLU A 108 11.66 13.43 -4.65
CA GLU A 108 11.41 14.03 -3.35
C GLU A 108 10.11 13.48 -2.76
N PRO A 109 10.05 13.27 -1.44
CA PRO A 109 8.83 12.81 -0.80
C PRO A 109 7.71 13.86 -0.92
N LEU A 110 6.49 13.39 -1.14
CA LEU A 110 5.30 14.23 -1.13
C LEU A 110 4.93 14.57 0.31
N ILE A 111 5.25 15.81 0.71
CA ILE A 111 4.89 16.37 2.01
C ILE A 111 3.44 16.86 1.95
N LEU A 112 2.53 16.13 2.59
CA LEU A 112 1.12 16.52 2.71
C LEU A 112 0.90 17.45 3.91
N ARG A 113 1.64 17.24 5.00
CA ARG A 113 1.56 17.99 6.26
C ARG A 113 2.93 18.06 6.92
N SER A 114 3.22 19.16 7.61
CA SER A 114 4.49 19.37 8.29
C SER A 114 4.29 19.97 9.69
N GLY A 115 5.24 19.71 10.60
CA GLY A 115 5.21 20.26 11.96
C GLY A 115 3.93 19.90 12.73
N SER A 116 3.23 20.92 13.23
CA SER A 116 1.98 20.78 13.98
C SER A 116 0.72 20.64 13.12
N ASP A 117 0.83 20.69 11.79
CA ASP A 117 -0.32 20.70 10.86
C ASP A 117 -1.02 19.32 10.74
N GLY A 118 -0.58 18.34 11.52
CA GLY A 118 -1.19 17.02 11.63
C GLY A 118 -0.46 15.96 10.83
N GLY A 119 -1.14 14.84 10.59
CA GLY A 119 -0.53 13.63 10.03
C GLY A 119 0.17 12.80 11.10
N LYS A 120 -0.36 11.60 11.36
CA LYS A 120 0.14 10.64 12.35
C LYS A 120 1.11 9.63 11.76
N TYR A 121 1.11 9.48 10.45
CA TYR A 121 1.84 8.43 9.74
C TYR A 121 2.60 8.98 8.54
N CYS A 122 3.69 8.30 8.22
CA CYS A 122 4.37 8.41 6.95
C CYS A 122 4.30 7.05 6.27
N VAL A 123 4.04 7.03 4.97
CA VAL A 123 3.95 5.80 4.18
C VAL A 123 4.98 5.88 3.06
N LEU A 124 5.92 4.94 3.07
CA LEU A 124 6.90 4.82 2.00
C LEU A 124 6.58 3.54 1.22
N PHE A 125 6.83 3.54 -0.08
CA PHE A 125 6.50 2.39 -0.92
C PHE A 125 7.40 2.28 -2.15
N ASP A 126 7.63 1.04 -2.56
CA ASP A 126 8.01 0.68 -3.91
C ASP A 126 6.72 0.27 -4.63
N PRO A 127 6.23 1.10 -5.58
CA PRO A 127 4.93 0.87 -6.20
C PRO A 127 4.90 -0.40 -7.05
N LEU A 128 6.01 -0.79 -7.67
CA LEU A 128 6.10 -1.95 -8.54
C LEU A 128 7.50 -2.59 -8.55
N ASP A 129 7.81 -3.34 -7.49
CA ASP A 129 9.06 -4.09 -7.38
C ASP A 129 9.16 -5.16 -8.49
N GLY A 130 10.33 -5.20 -9.11
CA GLY A 130 10.64 -6.12 -10.19
C GLY A 130 9.98 -5.78 -11.53
N SER A 131 9.64 -4.51 -11.79
CA SER A 131 9.00 -4.10 -13.06
C SER A 131 9.75 -4.54 -14.32
N SER A 132 11.08 -4.62 -14.28
CA SER A 132 11.92 -5.19 -15.35
C SER A 132 11.55 -6.63 -15.75
N ASN A 133 10.87 -7.37 -14.88
CA ASN A 133 10.40 -8.74 -15.10
C ASN A 133 9.04 -8.84 -15.80
N LEU A 134 8.36 -7.72 -16.06
CA LEU A 134 7.01 -7.70 -16.64
C LEU A 134 6.96 -8.38 -18.02
N ASP A 135 7.99 -8.20 -18.84
CA ASP A 135 8.03 -8.75 -20.20
C ASP A 135 8.19 -10.27 -20.24
N VAL A 136 8.76 -10.85 -19.19
CA VAL A 136 8.99 -12.31 -19.06
C VAL A 136 7.98 -12.99 -18.13
N ALA A 137 6.96 -12.25 -17.67
CA ALA A 137 5.89 -12.76 -16.81
C ALA A 137 6.38 -13.44 -15.52
N VAL A 138 7.49 -12.94 -14.97
CA VAL A 138 7.97 -13.31 -13.63
C VAL A 138 7.22 -12.48 -12.57
N GLY A 139 7.23 -12.95 -11.31
CA GLY A 139 6.51 -12.30 -10.22
C GLY A 139 6.99 -10.86 -9.99
N VAL A 140 6.03 -9.95 -9.83
CA VAL A 140 6.20 -8.54 -9.47
C VAL A 140 5.33 -8.24 -8.25
N GLY A 141 5.67 -7.19 -7.51
CA GLY A 141 5.01 -6.88 -6.25
C GLY A 141 4.90 -5.39 -5.96
N THR A 142 4.33 -5.07 -4.80
CA THR A 142 4.33 -3.71 -4.24
C THR A 142 4.86 -3.86 -2.81
N ILE A 143 5.83 -3.04 -2.44
CA ILE A 143 6.41 -3.03 -1.09
C ILE A 143 5.95 -1.75 -0.42
N PHE A 144 5.63 -1.80 0.87
CA PHE A 144 5.34 -0.59 1.63
C PHE A 144 5.92 -0.68 3.03
N THR A 145 6.01 0.47 3.68
CA THR A 145 6.29 0.58 5.10
C THR A 145 5.51 1.76 5.67
N VAL A 146 5.03 1.60 6.90
CA VAL A 146 4.32 2.65 7.64
C VAL A 146 5.16 3.03 8.87
N LEU A 147 5.46 4.31 8.99
CA LEU A 147 6.13 4.91 10.14
C LEU A 147 5.17 5.82 10.89
N ARG A 148 5.47 6.10 12.16
CA ARG A 148 4.88 7.25 12.86
C ARG A 148 5.52 8.52 12.32
N ASN A 149 4.72 9.56 12.11
CA ASN A 149 5.25 10.89 11.89
C ASN A 149 5.84 11.41 13.20
N ASP A 150 7.14 11.69 13.22
CA ASP A 150 7.80 12.26 14.40
C ASP A 150 7.71 13.79 14.35
N SER A 151 6.91 14.37 15.26
CA SER A 151 6.70 15.81 15.35
C SER A 151 7.92 16.59 15.86
N GLU A 152 8.90 15.92 16.48
CA GLU A 152 10.16 16.56 16.89
C GLU A 152 11.11 16.76 15.71
N ILE A 153 10.91 16.00 14.62
CA ILE A 153 11.65 16.17 13.37
C ILE A 153 10.99 17.28 12.55
N GLY A 154 11.47 18.51 12.70
CA GLY A 154 10.95 19.69 12.01
C GLY A 154 11.10 19.70 10.47
N ASN A 155 11.77 18.70 9.88
CA ASN A 155 11.80 18.48 8.43
C ASN A 155 11.11 17.16 8.09
N ALA A 156 10.00 17.24 7.34
CA ALA A 156 9.22 16.09 6.89
C ALA A 156 10.04 15.07 6.06
N GLU A 157 11.03 15.51 5.28
CA GLU A 157 11.96 14.63 4.56
C GLU A 157 12.83 13.81 5.52
N ARG A 158 13.21 14.38 6.67
CA ARG A 158 13.97 13.63 7.68
C ARG A 158 13.12 12.65 8.45
N THR A 159 11.81 12.90 8.53
CA THR A 159 10.87 12.01 9.24
C THR A 159 10.75 10.66 8.54
N VAL A 160 10.98 10.59 7.22
CA VAL A 160 10.96 9.31 6.48
C VAL A 160 12.28 8.53 6.62
N CYS A 161 13.36 9.18 7.08
CA CYS A 161 14.68 8.57 7.31
C CYS A 161 14.83 7.93 8.71
N GLN A 162 13.73 7.50 9.33
CA GLN A 162 13.76 6.79 10.60
C GLN A 162 14.35 5.38 10.45
N LYS A 163 14.89 4.83 11.55
CA LYS A 163 15.42 3.46 11.56
C LYS A 163 14.29 2.46 11.29
N GLY A 164 14.57 1.39 10.53
CA GLY A 164 13.58 0.33 10.24
C GLY A 164 12.95 -0.32 11.48
N LEU A 165 13.62 -0.29 12.64
CA LEU A 165 13.05 -0.74 13.92
C LEU A 165 11.87 0.12 14.42
N GLN A 166 11.63 1.29 13.82
CA GLN A 166 10.51 2.20 14.14
C GLN A 166 9.29 1.97 13.25
N GLN A 167 9.35 1.01 12.32
CA GLN A 167 8.21 0.63 11.49
C GLN A 167 7.06 0.14 12.37
N VAL A 168 5.87 0.68 12.12
CA VAL A 168 4.63 0.21 12.76
C VAL A 168 3.87 -0.79 11.88
N ALA A 169 4.23 -0.88 10.60
CA ALA A 169 3.76 -1.88 9.64
C ALA A 169 4.69 -1.95 8.43
N ALA A 170 4.75 -3.10 7.78
CA ALA A 170 5.37 -3.34 6.48
C ALA A 170 4.71 -4.56 5.81
#